data_AF-A0A6S6T5N1-F1
#
_entry.id   AF-A0A6S6T5N1-F1
#
_cell.length_a   1.000
_cell.length_b   1.000
_cell.length_c   1.000
_cell.angle_alpha   90.00
_cell.angle_beta   90.00
_cell.angle_gamma   90.00
#
_symmetry.space_group_name_H-M   'P 1'
#
loop_
_entity.id
_entity.type
_entity.pdbx_description
1 polymer ?
#
loop_
_entity_poly.entity_id
_entity_poly.type
_entity_poly.pdbx_seq_one_letter_code
_entity_poly.pdbx_strand_id
1 'polypeptide(L)'
;MSELSHLKWRCRRGTKELDLIMNKYLDEHYADPNSSADEASRGAFKELLNLEDPTLYAMLLGDIEGENAAQIALLQTLRDMNSVSK
;
A
#
# COMPACT_ATOMS: atom_id res chain seq x y z
N MET A 1 -7.93 15.21 14.04
CA MET A 1 -7.18 15.01 12.79
C MET A 1 -7.51 13.62 12.29
N SER A 2 -7.94 13.46 11.03
CA SER A 2 -8.43 12.18 10.50
C SER A 2 -7.28 11.22 10.19
N GLU A 3 -7.46 9.91 10.44
CA GLU A 3 -6.43 8.87 10.21
C GLU A 3 -5.90 8.86 8.77
N LEU A 4 -6.77 9.16 7.80
CA LEU A 4 -6.43 9.32 6.38
C LEU A 4 -5.36 10.38 6.12
N SER A 5 -5.35 11.50 6.85
CA SER A 5 -4.38 12.57 6.63
C SER A 5 -2.98 12.19 7.10
N HIS A 6 -2.88 11.42 8.19
CA HIS A 6 -1.61 10.84 8.63
C HIS A 6 -1.09 9.78 7.66
N LEU A 7 -1.97 8.95 7.12
CA LEU A 7 -1.61 7.96 6.11
C LEU A 7 -1.12 8.64 4.83
N LYS A 8 -1.87 9.63 4.29
CA LYS A 8 -1.43 10.41 3.12
C LYS A 8 -0.05 11.02 3.30
N TRP A 9 0.27 11.51 4.49
CA TRP A 9 1.60 12.06 4.76
C TRP A 9 2.70 10.97 4.76
N ARG A 10 2.42 9.79 5.32
CA ARG A 10 3.33 8.62 5.26
C ARG A 10 3.54 8.07 3.84
N CYS A 11 2.58 8.28 2.95
CA CYS A 11 2.70 7.88 1.54
C CYS A 11 3.70 8.77 0.76
N ARG A 12 4.06 9.95 1.27
CA ARG A 12 5.02 10.87 0.63
C ARG A 12 6.44 10.35 0.75
N ARG A 13 6.81 9.47 -0.19
CA ARG A 13 8.12 8.81 -0.28
C ARG A 13 8.99 9.42 -1.38
N GLY A 14 10.28 9.09 -1.39
CA GLY A 14 11.26 9.68 -2.29
C GLY A 14 11.03 9.43 -3.79
N THR A 15 10.24 8.41 -4.15
CA THR A 15 9.93 8.02 -5.53
C THR A 15 8.46 8.30 -5.87
N LYS A 16 8.23 8.97 -7.00
CA LYS A 16 6.88 9.35 -7.47
C LYS A 16 5.96 8.14 -7.71
N GLU A 17 6.52 7.03 -8.17
CA GLU A 17 5.74 5.80 -8.42
C GLU A 17 5.14 5.25 -7.12
N LEU A 18 5.94 5.15 -6.06
CA LEU A 18 5.48 4.71 -4.74
C LEU A 18 4.42 5.67 -4.18
N ASP A 19 4.64 6.98 -4.28
CA ASP A 19 3.67 7.98 -3.83
C ASP A 19 2.32 7.86 -4.58
N LEU A 20 2.37 7.66 -5.91
CA LEU A 20 1.18 7.50 -6.73
C LEU A 20 0.41 6.23 -6.37
N ILE A 21 1.09 5.09 -6.30
CA ILE A 21 0.47 3.79 -6.01
C ILE A 21 -0.13 3.79 -4.59
N MET A 22 0.61 4.32 -3.61
CA MET A 22 0.15 4.42 -2.22
C MET A 22 -1.06 5.35 -2.07
N ASN A 23 -1.04 6.52 -2.71
CA ASN A 23 -2.19 7.42 -2.68
C ASN A 23 -3.40 6.82 -3.38
N LYS A 24 -3.19 6.16 -4.54
CA LYS A 24 -4.26 5.51 -5.29
C LYS A 24 -4.92 4.39 -4.48
N TYR A 25 -4.12 3.51 -3.89
CA TYR A 25 -4.62 2.45 -3.00
C TYR A 25 -5.40 3.03 -1.81
N LEU A 26 -4.90 4.12 -1.21
CA LEU A 26 -5.59 4.77 -0.11
C LEU A 26 -6.95 5.36 -0.54
N ASP A 27 -7.05 5.95 -1.73
CA ASP A 27 -8.29 6.53 -2.24
C ASP A 27 -9.29 5.44 -2.68
N GLU A 28 -8.83 4.39 -3.38
CA GLU A 28 -9.70 3.34 -3.93
C GLU A 28 -10.08 2.25 -2.91
N HIS A 29 -9.18 1.88 -1.99
CA HIS A 29 -9.42 0.77 -1.05
C HIS A 29 -9.62 1.23 0.39
N TYR A 30 -8.97 2.32 0.81
CA TYR A 30 -9.09 2.79 2.18
C TYR A 30 -10.29 3.74 2.36
N ALA A 31 -10.54 4.63 1.39
CA ALA A 31 -11.63 5.60 1.46
C ALA A 31 -12.98 5.05 0.98
N ASP A 32 -13.00 3.95 0.23
CA ASP A 32 -14.24 3.31 -0.20
C ASP A 32 -14.78 2.39 0.93
N PRO A 33 -15.95 2.69 1.51
CA PRO A 33 -16.55 1.89 2.58
C PRO A 33 -17.18 0.58 2.09
N ASN A 34 -17.38 0.42 0.78
CA ASN A 34 -17.90 -0.81 0.15
C ASN A 34 -16.77 -1.70 -0.37
N SER A 35 -15.55 -1.18 -0.48
CA SER A 35 -14.38 -1.99 -0.77
C SER A 35 -14.18 -2.94 0.42
N SER A 36 -14.37 -4.24 0.19
CA SER A 36 -14.11 -5.32 1.15
C SER A 36 -12.62 -5.46 1.46
N ALA A 37 -11.90 -4.35 1.64
CA ALA A 37 -10.62 -4.35 2.32
C ALA A 37 -10.90 -4.75 3.76
N ASP A 38 -10.87 -6.07 4.00
CA ASP A 38 -10.92 -6.67 5.32
C ASP A 38 -10.05 -5.86 6.28
N GLU A 39 -10.50 -5.68 7.52
CA GLU A 39 -9.78 -4.94 8.55
C GLU A 39 -8.30 -5.40 8.68
N ALA A 40 -8.06 -6.68 8.37
CA ALA A 40 -6.74 -7.29 8.24
C ALA A 40 -5.86 -6.62 7.16
N SER A 41 -6.39 -6.34 5.97
CA SER A 41 -5.67 -5.65 4.88
C SER A 41 -5.34 -4.21 5.25
N ARG A 42 -6.25 -3.51 5.94
CA ARG A 42 -5.98 -2.17 6.49
C ARG A 42 -4.86 -2.21 7.53
N GLY A 43 -4.84 -3.22 8.41
CA GLY A 43 -3.76 -3.45 9.35
C GLY A 43 -2.42 -3.70 8.65
N ALA A 44 -2.41 -4.59 7.66
CA ALA A 44 -1.25 -4.89 6.83
C ALA A 44 -0.70 -3.64 6.12
N PHE A 45 -1.57 -2.76 5.62
CA PHE A 45 -1.16 -1.50 5.00
C PHE A 45 -0.44 -0.57 5.99
N LYS A 46 -0.95 -0.47 7.23
CA LYS A 46 -0.32 0.34 8.28
C LYS A 46 1.07 -0.19 8.63
N GLU A 47 1.21 -1.51 8.71
CA GLU A 47 2.50 -2.18 8.96
C GLU A 47 3.49 -1.87 7.84
N LEU A 48 3.07 -1.99 6.58
CA LEU A 48 3.89 -1.65 5.41
C LEU A 48 4.31 -0.19 5.41
N LEU A 49 3.41 0.73 5.77
CA LEU A 49 3.76 2.15 5.88
C LEU A 49 4.76 2.44 6.99
N ASN A 50 4.94 1.53 7.95
CA ASN A 50 5.98 1.62 8.97
C ASN A 50 7.35 1.11 8.49
N LEU A 51 7.40 0.43 7.34
CA LEU A 51 8.63 -0.02 6.70
C LEU A 51 9.31 1.08 5.88
N GLU A 52 10.62 0.92 5.71
CA GLU A 52 11.47 1.82 4.92
C GLU A 52 11.16 1.75 3.41
N ASP A 53 11.44 2.84 2.69
CA ASP A 53 11.26 2.94 1.23
C ASP A 53 11.92 1.81 0.43
N PRO A 54 13.18 1.39 0.71
CA PRO A 54 13.84 0.33 -0.04
C PRO A 54 13.13 -1.01 0.12
N THR A 55 12.66 -1.30 1.33
CA THR A 55 11.94 -2.52 1.67
C THR A 55 10.62 -2.61 0.93
N LEU A 56 9.85 -1.51 0.90
CA LEU A 56 8.61 -1.48 0.13
C LEU A 56 8.85 -1.66 -1.37
N TYR A 57 9.90 -1.04 -1.91
CA TYR A 57 10.23 -1.19 -3.31
C TYR A 57 10.64 -2.63 -3.65
N ALA A 58 11.43 -3.28 -2.79
CA ALA A 58 11.78 -4.69 -2.91
C ALA A 58 10.54 -5.61 -2.82
N MET A 59 9.61 -5.32 -1.90
CA MET A 59 8.31 -6.01 -1.83
C MET A 59 7.47 -5.81 -3.09
N LEU A 60 7.47 -4.62 -3.69
CA LEU A 60 6.79 -4.38 -4.98
C LEU A 60 7.44 -5.14 -6.14
N LEU A 61 8.76 -5.27 -6.13
CA LEU A 61 9.51 -6.04 -7.13
C LEU A 61 9.32 -7.56 -7.02
N GLY A 62 8.80 -8.06 -5.90
CA GLY A 62 8.71 -9.50 -5.64
C GLY A 62 9.96 -10.09 -4.98
N ASP A 63 10.89 -9.23 -4.56
CA ASP A 63 12.12 -9.63 -3.87
C ASP A 63 11.85 -9.98 -2.39
N ILE A 64 10.81 -9.37 -1.81
CA ILE A 64 10.34 -9.62 -0.45
C ILE A 64 8.88 -10.07 -0.49
N GLU A 65 8.57 -11.14 0.25
CA GLU A 65 7.22 -11.66 0.43
C GLU A 65 6.55 -11.06 1.67
N GLY A 66 5.22 -10.96 1.62
CA GLY A 66 4.43 -10.54 2.78
C GLY A 66 4.43 -11.63 3.85
N GLU A 67 4.48 -11.23 5.12
CA GLU A 67 4.51 -12.16 6.25
C GLU A 67 3.16 -12.82 6.51
N ASN A 68 2.07 -12.14 6.11
CA ASN A 68 0.70 -12.58 6.33
C ASN A 68 -0.10 -12.58 5.02
N ALA A 69 -1.14 -13.41 4.94
CA ALA A 69 -2.02 -13.49 3.77
C ALA A 69 -2.60 -12.12 3.38
N ALA A 70 -2.94 -11.28 4.36
CA ALA A 70 -3.42 -9.91 4.12
C ALA A 70 -2.34 -8.99 3.52
N GLN A 71 -1.08 -9.09 3.97
CA GLN A 71 0.03 -8.36 3.35
C GLN A 71 0.28 -8.86 1.93
N ILE A 72 0.27 -10.18 1.71
CA ILE A 72 0.47 -10.77 0.38
C ILE A 72 -0.62 -10.29 -0.59
N ALA A 73 -1.89 -10.37 -0.20
CA ALA A 73 -3.01 -9.92 -1.02
C ALA A 73 -2.90 -8.42 -1.33
N LEU A 74 -2.55 -7.60 -0.34
CA LEU A 74 -2.35 -6.17 -0.54
C LEU A 74 -1.17 -5.88 -1.47
N LEU A 75 -0.03 -6.55 -1.29
CA LEU A 75 1.14 -6.42 -2.16
C LEU A 75 0.81 -6.82 -3.60
N GLN A 76 0.03 -7.89 -3.80
CA GLN A 76 -0.46 -8.28 -5.12
C GLN A 76 -1.28 -7.17 -5.76
N THR A 77 -2.26 -6.59 -5.04
CA THR A 77 -3.04 -5.47 -5.55
C THR A 77 -2.17 -4.27 -5.94
N LEU A 78 -1.17 -3.91 -5.12
CA LEU A 78 -0.24 -2.82 -5.45
C LEU A 78 0.62 -3.13 -6.69
N ARG A 79 1.06 -4.39 -6.85
CA ARG A 79 1.83 -4.85 -8.01
C ARG A 79 0.99 -4.81 -9.29
N ASP A 80 -0.27 -5.26 -9.23
CA ASP A 80 -1.22 -5.16 -10.34
C ASP A 80 -1.38 -3.69 -10.77
N MET A 81 -1.60 -2.77 -9.82
CA MET A 81 -1.68 -1.33 -10.13
C MET A 81 -0.41 -0.77 -10.77
N ASN A 82 0.77 -1.23 -10.34
CA ASN A 82 2.05 -0.81 -10.92
C ASN A 82 2.21 -1.31 -12.36
N SER A 83 1.73 -2.54 -12.65
CA SER A 83 1.85 -3.16 -13.99
C SER A 83 1.05 -2.43 -15.08
N VAL A 84 -0.04 -1.77 -14.71
CA VAL A 84 -0.97 -1.09 -15.65
C VAL A 84 -0.41 0.24 -16.16
N SER A 85 0.65 0.78 -15.56
CA SER A 85 1.26 2.06 -15.98
C SER A 85 2.31 1.95 -17.10
N LYS A 86 2.40 0.80 -17.78
CA LYS A 86 3.39 0.57 -18.86
C LYS A 86 2.81 0.70 -20.26
#